data_AF-A0A1Z8YLP7-F1
#
_entry.id   AF-A0A1Z8YLP7-F1
#
_cell.length_a   1.000
_cell.length_b   1.000
_cell.length_c   1.000
_cell.angle_alpha   90.00
_cell.angle_beta   90.00
_cell.angle_gamma   90.00
#
_symmetry.space_group_name_H-M   'P 1'
#
loop_
_entity.id
_entity.type
_entity.pdbx_description
1 polymer ?
#
loop_
_entity_poly.entity_id
_entity_poly.type
_entity_poly.pdbx_seq_one_letter_code
_entity_poly.pdbx_strand_id
1 'polypeptide(L)'
;MKKIFFSTCIAAAAATTASADNIITMTLDSMPNYEAYSVALNTRLSWDSSESVTFTSPSIIAGERQWTNQYGREVISYCVQLYQSAVVGETIEYHQTRDLTNVPGAETAPGPMSQIQVGMVEDMYARFIDKRTGMLAENTSLTDGFDYATASAAFQLVLWEISHEDITGSSLDEARDQLSMEVGAFRAAEASSATELIISSLGEDGWESMNGLVGLQSATAQDQLMVVPLPAPILLAGIGLIGVAAVRRKMR
;
A
#
# COMPACT_ATOMS: atom_id res chain seq x y z
N MET A 1 58.25 -31.91 36.06
CA MET A 1 56.84 -31.47 36.02
C MET A 1 56.73 -30.30 35.03
N LYS A 2 56.22 -30.53 33.82
CA LYS A 2 56.02 -29.50 32.78
C LYS A 2 54.52 -29.37 32.52
N LYS A 3 53.96 -28.18 32.75
CA LYS A 3 52.56 -27.82 32.47
C LYS A 3 52.43 -27.38 31.02
N ILE A 4 51.50 -27.97 30.28
CA ILE A 4 51.13 -27.60 28.91
C ILE A 4 49.96 -26.62 29.00
N PHE A 5 50.14 -25.41 28.49
CA PHE A 5 49.05 -24.43 28.33
C PHE A 5 48.49 -24.56 26.91
N PHE A 6 47.20 -24.86 26.79
CA PHE A 6 46.45 -24.72 25.54
C PHE A 6 45.88 -23.30 25.47
N SER A 7 46.30 -22.55 24.44
CA SER A 7 45.77 -21.23 24.12
C SER A 7 44.64 -21.40 23.11
N THR A 8 43.41 -21.06 23.51
CA THR A 8 42.23 -21.09 22.65
C THR A 8 42.03 -19.69 22.07
N CYS A 9 42.29 -19.53 20.77
CA CYS A 9 41.92 -18.31 20.04
C CYS A 9 40.39 -18.30 19.85
N ILE A 10 39.70 -17.42 20.56
CA ILE A 10 38.31 -17.08 20.28
C ILE A 10 38.32 -16.11 19.10
N ALA A 11 37.90 -16.57 17.92
CA ALA A 11 37.57 -15.70 16.81
C ALA A 11 36.25 -15.00 17.13
N ALA A 12 36.31 -13.72 17.51
CA ALA A 12 35.13 -12.88 17.58
C ALA A 12 34.63 -12.64 16.15
N ALA A 13 33.53 -13.28 15.77
CA ALA A 13 32.79 -12.89 14.59
C ALA A 13 32.22 -11.49 14.84
N ALA A 14 32.81 -10.48 14.23
CA ALA A 14 32.23 -9.15 14.16
C ALA A 14 30.94 -9.26 13.34
N ALA A 15 29.80 -9.33 14.02
CA ALA A 15 28.51 -9.10 13.39
C ALA A 15 28.45 -7.61 13.04
N THR A 16 28.92 -7.25 11.84
CA THR A 16 28.53 -5.99 11.23
C THR A 16 27.06 -6.12 10.89
N THR A 17 26.18 -5.64 11.76
CA THR A 17 24.81 -5.31 11.40
C THR A 17 24.91 -4.13 10.44
N ALA A 18 25.08 -4.42 9.14
CA ALA A 18 24.70 -3.47 8.12
C ALA A 18 23.19 -3.23 8.33
N SER A 19 22.82 -2.03 8.75
CA SER A 19 21.46 -1.54 8.55
C SER A 19 21.27 -1.55 7.05
N ALA A 20 20.62 -2.58 6.50
CA ALA A 20 20.22 -2.54 5.11
C ALA A 20 19.25 -1.35 5.02
N ASP A 21 19.64 -0.31 4.29
CA ASP A 21 18.69 0.73 3.92
C ASP A 21 17.49 0.03 3.28
N ASN A 22 16.29 0.33 3.78
CA ASN A 22 15.05 -0.33 3.41
C ASN A 22 14.58 0.15 2.02
N ILE A 23 15.51 0.30 1.08
CA ILE A 23 15.31 0.86 -0.25
C ILE A 23 14.90 -0.26 -1.21
N ILE A 24 13.92 0.02 -2.05
CA ILE A 24 13.54 -0.80 -3.19
C ILE A 24 13.60 0.05 -4.45
N THR A 25 14.34 -0.43 -5.45
CA THR A 25 14.36 0.17 -6.78
C THR A 25 13.28 -0.52 -7.63
N MET A 26 12.43 0.28 -8.28
CA MET A 26 11.29 -0.18 -9.06
C MET A 26 11.22 0.57 -10.39
N THR A 27 10.90 -0.13 -11.48
CA THR A 27 10.67 0.47 -12.80
C THR A 27 9.20 0.41 -13.14
N LEU A 28 8.59 1.54 -13.52
CA LEU A 28 7.17 1.57 -13.88
C LEU A 28 6.99 0.93 -15.25
N ASP A 29 6.35 -0.24 -15.30
CA ASP A 29 6.15 -0.98 -16.55
C ASP A 29 4.91 -0.47 -17.28
N SER A 30 3.81 -0.30 -16.57
CA SER A 30 2.55 0.13 -17.15
C SER A 30 1.54 0.64 -16.11
N MET A 31 0.44 1.19 -16.62
CA MET A 31 -0.76 1.52 -15.87
C MET A 31 -1.91 0.86 -16.63
N PRO A 32 -2.18 -0.44 -16.42
CA PRO A 32 -3.05 -1.20 -17.30
C PRO A 32 -4.54 -0.95 -17.00
N ASN A 33 -4.85 -0.62 -15.74
CA ASN A 33 -6.20 -0.41 -15.24
C ASN A 33 -6.30 0.98 -14.60
N TYR A 34 -6.81 1.94 -15.36
CA TYR A 34 -6.97 3.31 -14.91
C TYR A 34 -8.11 4.01 -15.64
N GLU A 35 -8.54 5.12 -15.05
CA GLU A 35 -9.39 6.11 -15.68
C GLU A 35 -8.84 7.52 -15.37
N ALA A 36 -9.18 8.49 -16.22
CA ALA A 36 -8.76 9.87 -16.05
C ALA A 36 -9.90 10.70 -15.41
N TYR A 37 -9.61 11.35 -14.30
CA TYR A 37 -10.57 12.17 -13.56
C TYR A 37 -10.17 13.63 -13.52
N SER A 38 -11.19 14.49 -13.40
CA SER A 38 -11.03 15.87 -12.94
C SER A 38 -11.17 15.85 -11.43
N VAL A 39 -10.14 16.30 -10.70
CA VAL A 39 -10.13 16.30 -9.23
C VAL A 39 -9.92 17.72 -8.71
N ALA A 40 -10.34 17.97 -7.49
CA ALA A 40 -10.06 19.21 -6.78
C ALA A 40 -9.47 18.89 -5.41
N LEU A 41 -8.48 19.67 -5.00
CA LEU A 41 -7.89 19.59 -3.68
C LEU A 41 -7.73 21.00 -3.11
N ASN A 42 -8.37 21.25 -1.98
CA ASN A 42 -8.19 22.48 -1.20
C ASN A 42 -8.13 22.15 0.28
N THR A 43 -6.92 21.94 0.79
CA THR A 43 -6.62 21.54 2.18
C THR A 43 -6.99 22.58 3.25
N ARG A 44 -7.65 23.67 2.87
CA ARG A 44 -8.17 24.69 3.80
C ARG A 44 -9.65 24.49 4.10
N LEU A 45 -10.32 23.67 3.29
CA LEU A 45 -11.73 23.36 3.48
C LEU A 45 -11.85 22.25 4.52
N SER A 46 -12.86 22.38 5.36
CA SER A 46 -13.30 21.28 6.23
C SER A 46 -14.02 20.21 5.40
N TRP A 47 -14.08 18.99 5.92
CA TRP A 47 -14.70 17.83 5.30
C TRP A 47 -16.16 18.03 4.84
N ASP A 48 -16.92 18.90 5.51
CA ASP A 48 -18.33 19.20 5.18
C ASP A 48 -18.49 20.42 4.26
N SER A 49 -17.39 21.01 3.79
CA SER A 49 -17.44 22.22 3.00
C SER A 49 -18.10 21.98 1.66
N SER A 50 -19.11 22.77 1.34
CA SER A 50 -19.73 22.85 0.02
C SER A 50 -19.23 24.05 -0.80
N GLU A 51 -18.11 24.67 -0.41
CA GLU A 51 -17.55 25.82 -1.12
C GLU A 51 -17.16 25.43 -2.56
N SER A 52 -17.16 26.42 -3.47
CA SER A 52 -16.75 26.21 -4.85
C SER A 52 -15.26 25.90 -4.92
N VAL A 53 -14.91 24.84 -5.64
CA VAL A 53 -13.53 24.43 -5.91
C VAL A 53 -13.21 24.49 -7.40
N THR A 54 -11.93 24.60 -7.72
CA THR A 54 -11.45 24.51 -9.10
C THR A 54 -10.96 23.10 -9.36
N PHE A 55 -11.65 22.39 -10.25
CA PHE A 55 -11.20 21.09 -10.71
C PHE A 55 -10.03 21.22 -11.69
N THR A 56 -9.13 20.24 -11.68
CA THR A 56 -8.17 20.05 -12.76
C THR A 56 -8.90 19.75 -14.08
N SER A 57 -8.20 19.87 -15.20
CA SER A 57 -8.62 19.16 -16.42
C SER A 57 -8.72 17.64 -16.15
N PRO A 58 -9.51 16.88 -16.93
CA PRO A 58 -9.63 15.43 -16.79
C PRO A 58 -8.34 14.73 -17.28
N SER A 59 -7.30 14.82 -16.45
CA SER A 59 -5.94 14.36 -16.78
C SER A 59 -5.27 13.66 -15.62
N ILE A 60 -5.91 13.58 -14.45
CA ILE A 60 -5.36 12.86 -13.31
C ILE A 60 -5.69 11.39 -13.46
N ILE A 61 -4.65 10.56 -13.57
CA ILE A 61 -4.75 9.13 -13.81
C ILE A 61 -4.99 8.42 -12.48
N ALA A 62 -6.22 7.98 -12.24
CA ALA A 62 -6.61 7.18 -11.08
C ALA A 62 -6.62 5.70 -11.45
N GLY A 63 -5.88 4.88 -10.70
CA GLY A 63 -5.79 3.44 -10.92
C GLY A 63 -4.46 2.88 -10.44
N GLU A 64 -4.26 1.59 -10.67
CA GLU A 64 -3.06 0.89 -10.22
C GLU A 64 -1.80 1.30 -11.01
N ARG A 65 -0.65 1.04 -10.40
CA ARG A 65 0.68 1.14 -11.02
C ARG A 65 1.32 -0.23 -11.01
N GLN A 66 1.77 -0.69 -12.17
CA GLN A 66 2.46 -1.97 -12.32
C GLN A 66 3.95 -1.73 -12.49
N TRP A 67 4.73 -2.31 -11.60
CA TRP A 67 6.17 -2.13 -11.53
C TRP A 67 6.92 -3.44 -11.60
N THR A 68 8.15 -3.38 -12.09
CA THR A 68 9.14 -4.43 -11.89
C THR A 68 10.18 -3.94 -10.89
N ASN A 69 10.33 -4.65 -9.77
CA ASN A 69 11.36 -4.32 -8.77
C ASN A 69 12.75 -4.85 -9.15
N GLN A 70 13.77 -4.45 -8.41
CA GLN A 70 15.17 -4.87 -8.59
C GLN A 70 15.41 -6.39 -8.56
N TYR A 71 14.43 -7.18 -8.11
CA TYR A 71 14.48 -8.64 -8.09
C TYR A 71 13.76 -9.28 -9.28
N GLY A 72 13.30 -8.48 -10.25
CA GLY A 72 12.56 -8.95 -11.42
C GLY A 72 11.14 -9.42 -11.09
N ARG A 73 10.56 -8.95 -9.97
CA ARG A 73 9.19 -9.29 -9.57
C ARG A 73 8.26 -8.14 -9.92
N GLU A 74 7.10 -8.53 -10.45
CA GLU A 74 5.96 -7.62 -10.60
C GLU A 74 5.45 -7.20 -9.21
N VAL A 75 5.11 -5.92 -9.10
CA VAL A 75 4.54 -5.29 -7.92
C VAL A 75 3.44 -4.34 -8.38
N ILE A 76 2.29 -4.42 -7.70
CA ILE A 76 1.19 -3.49 -7.88
C ILE A 76 1.16 -2.52 -6.71
N SER A 77 0.96 -1.24 -7.01
CA SER A 77 0.85 -0.20 -6.01
C SER A 77 -0.16 0.87 -6.40
N TYR A 78 -0.59 1.65 -5.40
CA TYR A 78 -1.48 2.80 -5.56
C TYR A 78 -0.84 4.04 -4.96
N CYS A 79 -1.03 5.19 -5.60
CA CYS A 79 -0.44 6.45 -5.16
C CYS A 79 -1.15 6.98 -3.93
N VAL A 80 -0.42 7.48 -2.94
CA VAL A 80 -0.99 8.17 -1.78
C VAL A 80 -1.06 9.68 -2.00
N GLN A 81 -0.15 10.22 -2.80
CA GLN A 81 -0.12 11.62 -3.22
C GLN A 81 -0.82 11.82 -4.56
N LEU A 82 -1.44 12.99 -4.75
CA LEU A 82 -2.16 13.35 -5.98
C LEU A 82 -1.26 13.80 -7.13
N TYR A 83 -0.13 14.44 -6.83
CA TYR A 83 0.80 15.01 -7.82
C TYR A 83 2.18 14.34 -7.75
N GLN A 84 3.01 14.49 -8.81
CA GLN A 84 4.35 13.89 -9.00
C GLN A 84 4.36 12.45 -9.56
N SER A 85 3.51 12.17 -10.55
CA SER A 85 3.44 10.84 -11.15
C SER A 85 4.73 10.44 -11.86
N ALA A 86 5.10 9.18 -11.66
CA ALA A 86 6.13 8.50 -12.44
C ALA A 86 5.69 8.31 -13.89
N VAL A 87 6.66 8.26 -14.80
CA VAL A 87 6.43 7.99 -16.23
C VAL A 87 6.78 6.54 -16.54
N VAL A 88 6.04 5.91 -17.46
CA VAL A 88 6.34 4.52 -17.89
C VAL A 88 7.78 4.43 -18.41
N GLY A 89 8.50 3.42 -17.94
CA GLY A 89 9.92 3.19 -18.19
C GLY A 89 10.87 3.90 -17.20
N GLU A 90 10.35 4.73 -16.30
CA GLU A 90 11.14 5.38 -15.26
C GLU A 90 11.47 4.41 -14.12
N THR A 91 12.72 4.45 -13.67
CA THR A 91 13.21 3.68 -12.52
C THR A 91 13.39 4.60 -11.32
N ILE A 92 12.78 4.25 -10.20
CA ILE A 92 12.67 5.08 -9.00
C ILE A 92 13.11 4.28 -7.79
N GLU A 93 13.83 4.94 -6.88
CA GLU A 93 14.15 4.40 -5.57
C GLU A 93 13.10 4.84 -4.55
N TYR A 94 12.56 3.86 -3.82
CA TYR A 94 11.60 4.06 -2.76
C TYR A 94 12.16 3.59 -1.43
N HIS A 95 12.03 4.44 -0.40
CA HIS A 95 12.22 4.02 0.98
C HIS A 95 10.96 3.30 1.47
N GLN A 96 11.11 2.06 1.92
CA GLN A 96 10.01 1.25 2.45
C GLN A 96 9.82 1.48 3.95
N THR A 97 8.58 1.78 4.35
CA THR A 97 8.17 1.88 5.74
C THR A 97 6.92 1.06 6.01
N ARG A 98 6.84 0.45 7.20
CA ARG A 98 5.61 -0.17 7.72
C ARG A 98 4.81 0.77 8.61
N ASP A 99 5.40 1.90 8.99
CA ASP A 99 4.68 2.95 9.67
C ASP A 99 4.03 3.85 8.63
N LEU A 100 2.76 3.55 8.34
CA LEU A 100 1.99 4.26 7.33
C LEU A 100 1.62 5.68 7.77
N THR A 101 1.77 6.03 9.05
CA THR A 101 1.56 7.42 9.48
C THR A 101 2.59 8.38 8.92
N ASN A 102 3.71 7.89 8.41
CA ASN A 102 4.71 8.70 7.72
C ASN A 102 4.51 8.74 6.19
N VAL A 103 3.46 8.12 5.65
CA VAL A 103 3.17 8.07 4.22
C VAL A 103 1.80 8.73 3.99
N PRO A 104 1.71 9.81 3.21
CA PRO A 104 2.78 10.41 2.45
C PRO A 104 3.76 11.22 3.33
N GLY A 105 4.98 11.42 2.84
CA GLY A 105 6.00 12.20 3.51
C GLY A 105 5.58 13.66 3.69
N ALA A 106 6.15 14.32 4.71
CA ALA A 106 5.76 15.68 5.11
C ALA A 106 6.09 16.80 4.10
N GLU A 107 6.81 16.49 3.02
CA GLU A 107 7.30 17.52 2.09
C GLU A 107 6.21 18.04 1.13
N THR A 108 5.10 17.34 0.95
CA THR A 108 3.98 17.81 0.13
C THR A 108 2.62 17.54 0.79
N ALA A 109 1.64 18.42 0.52
CA ALA A 109 0.26 18.20 0.92
C ALA A 109 -0.23 16.84 0.37
N PRO A 110 -0.94 16.04 1.18
CA PRO A 110 -1.63 16.43 2.42
C PRO A 110 -0.76 16.34 3.68
N GLY A 111 0.45 15.79 3.57
CA GLY A 111 1.32 15.48 4.69
C GLY A 111 1.00 14.12 5.32
N PRO A 112 1.66 13.78 6.45
CA PRO A 112 1.59 12.46 7.05
C PRO A 112 0.17 12.09 7.50
N MET A 113 -0.28 10.86 7.23
CA MET A 113 -1.60 10.38 7.64
C MET A 113 -1.71 10.25 9.17
N SER A 114 -2.88 10.59 9.71
CA SER A 114 -3.25 10.27 11.09
C SER A 114 -3.46 8.76 11.27
N GLN A 115 -3.44 8.29 12.52
CA GLN A 115 -3.75 6.88 12.84
C GLN A 115 -5.16 6.46 12.40
N ILE A 116 -6.11 7.40 12.40
CA ILE A 116 -7.49 7.14 11.95
C ILE A 116 -7.53 6.94 10.44
N GLN A 117 -6.83 7.80 9.68
CA GLN A 117 -6.70 7.63 8.23
C GLN A 117 -5.99 6.32 7.88
N VAL A 118 -4.91 5.99 8.59
CA VAL A 118 -4.21 4.70 8.42
C VAL A 118 -5.14 3.52 8.68
N GLY A 119 -5.95 3.56 9.75
CA GLY A 119 -6.91 2.48 10.03
C GLY A 119 -7.95 2.29 8.92
N MET A 120 -8.46 3.38 8.32
CA MET A 120 -9.37 3.29 7.17
C MET A 120 -8.67 2.77 5.91
N VAL A 121 -7.42 3.18 5.65
CA VAL A 121 -6.62 2.64 4.54
C VAL A 121 -6.36 1.15 4.74
N GLU A 122 -5.99 0.70 5.94
CA GLU A 122 -5.76 -0.71 6.22
C GLU A 122 -7.03 -1.56 6.03
N ASP A 123 -8.19 -1.07 6.48
CA ASP A 123 -9.48 -1.72 6.28
C ASP A 123 -9.86 -1.78 4.80
N MET A 124 -9.70 -0.67 4.06
CA MET A 124 -9.93 -0.62 2.61
C MET A 124 -9.07 -1.65 1.86
N TYR A 125 -7.77 -1.72 2.18
CA TYR A 125 -6.87 -2.70 1.59
C TYR A 125 -7.28 -4.13 1.97
N ALA A 126 -7.60 -4.39 3.24
CA ALA A 126 -7.97 -5.73 3.71
C ALA A 126 -9.19 -6.30 2.98
N ARG A 127 -10.18 -5.44 2.67
CA ARG A 127 -11.42 -5.82 1.96
C ARG A 127 -11.22 -6.05 0.47
N PHE A 128 -10.46 -5.18 -0.19
CA PHE A 128 -10.46 -5.11 -1.65
C PHE A 128 -9.17 -5.55 -2.31
N ILE A 129 -8.07 -5.78 -1.59
CA ILE A 129 -6.79 -6.18 -2.17
C ILE A 129 -6.43 -7.62 -1.78
N ASP A 130 -6.11 -8.46 -2.77
CA ASP A 130 -5.57 -9.79 -2.49
C ASP A 130 -4.13 -9.67 -2.00
N LYS A 131 -3.92 -9.99 -0.71
CA LYS A 131 -2.61 -9.95 -0.05
C LYS A 131 -1.51 -10.78 -0.71
N ARG A 132 -1.85 -11.72 -1.61
CA ARG A 132 -0.88 -12.56 -2.33
C ARG A 132 -0.34 -11.89 -3.58
N THR A 133 -1.16 -11.05 -4.23
CA THR A 133 -0.85 -10.46 -5.53
C THR A 133 -0.67 -8.94 -5.46
N GLY A 134 -1.29 -8.27 -4.48
CA GLY A 134 -1.39 -6.81 -4.41
C GLY A 134 -2.42 -6.21 -5.38
N MET A 135 -3.12 -7.05 -6.14
CA MET A 135 -4.19 -6.68 -7.05
C MET A 135 -5.52 -6.59 -6.34
N LEU A 136 -6.53 -5.99 -6.98
CA LEU A 136 -7.90 -6.09 -6.48
C LEU A 136 -8.32 -7.57 -6.37
N ALA A 137 -8.93 -7.91 -5.24
CA ALA A 137 -9.38 -9.26 -4.97
C ALA A 137 -10.54 -9.65 -5.91
N GLU A 138 -10.51 -10.87 -6.42
CA GLU A 138 -11.58 -11.44 -7.23
C GLU A 138 -12.78 -11.82 -6.36
N ASN A 139 -13.99 -11.79 -6.93
CA ASN A 139 -15.25 -12.16 -6.26
C ASN A 139 -15.56 -11.25 -5.04
N THR A 140 -15.29 -9.95 -5.18
CA THR A 140 -15.72 -8.94 -4.21
C THR A 140 -16.89 -8.14 -4.78
N SER A 141 -17.66 -7.48 -3.92
CA SER A 141 -18.74 -6.57 -4.34
C SER A 141 -18.27 -5.50 -5.34
N LEU A 142 -17.00 -5.07 -5.23
CA LEU A 142 -16.36 -4.14 -6.14
C LEU A 142 -16.05 -4.77 -7.50
N THR A 143 -15.33 -5.90 -7.53
CA THR A 143 -14.86 -6.53 -8.78
C THR A 143 -15.95 -7.33 -9.52
N ASP A 144 -17.04 -7.69 -8.85
CA ASP A 144 -18.22 -8.31 -9.47
C ASP A 144 -19.21 -7.27 -10.03
N GLY A 145 -19.22 -6.06 -9.45
CA GLY A 145 -20.16 -4.99 -9.81
C GLY A 145 -19.66 -4.04 -10.90
N PHE A 146 -18.35 -3.96 -11.11
CA PHE A 146 -17.71 -2.97 -11.99
C PHE A 146 -16.62 -3.61 -12.83
N ASP A 147 -16.31 -3.01 -13.98
CA ASP A 147 -15.10 -3.41 -14.71
C ASP A 147 -13.85 -3.07 -13.89
N TYR A 148 -12.76 -3.79 -14.17
CA TYR A 148 -11.56 -3.71 -13.36
C TYR A 148 -10.91 -2.32 -13.43
N ALA A 149 -11.03 -1.58 -14.54
CA ALA A 149 -10.48 -0.23 -14.66
C ALA A 149 -11.26 0.77 -13.79
N THR A 150 -12.59 0.75 -13.83
CA THR A 150 -13.45 1.55 -12.95
C THR A 150 -13.21 1.18 -11.48
N ALA A 151 -13.12 -0.11 -11.15
CA ALA A 151 -12.85 -0.56 -9.78
C ALA A 151 -11.48 -0.07 -9.27
N SER A 152 -10.43 -0.18 -10.09
CA SER A 152 -9.08 0.27 -9.73
C SER A 152 -9.01 1.78 -9.58
N ALA A 153 -9.69 2.52 -10.47
CA ALA A 153 -9.76 3.98 -10.37
C ALA A 153 -10.55 4.42 -9.13
N ALA A 154 -11.68 3.78 -8.82
CA ALA A 154 -12.45 4.07 -7.62
C ALA A 154 -11.65 3.80 -6.34
N PHE A 155 -10.92 2.69 -6.29
CA PHE A 155 -9.99 2.39 -5.18
C PHE A 155 -8.95 3.50 -5.01
N GLN A 156 -8.36 3.97 -6.10
CA GLN A 156 -7.39 5.06 -6.06
C GLN A 156 -8.01 6.40 -5.61
N LEU A 157 -9.23 6.72 -6.04
CA LEU A 157 -9.93 7.93 -5.62
C LEU A 157 -10.25 7.91 -4.13
N VAL A 158 -10.75 6.79 -3.59
CA VAL A 158 -11.03 6.67 -2.15
C VAL A 158 -9.75 6.68 -1.32
N LEU A 159 -8.65 6.12 -1.83
CA LEU A 159 -7.35 6.27 -1.17
C LEU A 159 -6.92 7.74 -1.06
N TRP A 160 -7.09 8.52 -2.13
CA TRP A 160 -6.78 9.96 -2.10
C TRP A 160 -7.71 10.75 -1.20
N GLU A 161 -8.99 10.42 -1.18
CA GLU A 161 -9.96 11.00 -0.25
C GLU A 161 -9.52 10.78 1.19
N ILE A 162 -9.27 9.52 1.59
CA ILE A 162 -8.82 9.22 2.95
C ILE A 162 -7.52 9.97 3.29
N SER A 163 -6.54 10.02 2.36
CA SER A 163 -5.24 10.64 2.66
C SER A 163 -5.27 12.16 2.64
N HIS A 164 -6.17 12.80 1.88
CA HIS A 164 -6.18 14.25 1.68
C HIS A 164 -7.34 15.00 2.37
N GLU A 165 -8.32 14.30 2.92
CA GLU A 165 -9.45 14.92 3.61
C GLU A 165 -9.04 15.50 4.99
N ASP A 166 -9.68 16.61 5.38
CA ASP A 166 -9.51 17.26 6.69
C ASP A 166 -10.37 16.56 7.75
N ILE A 167 -10.00 15.31 8.06
CA ILE A 167 -10.72 14.45 9.00
C ILE A 167 -10.57 14.96 10.42
N THR A 168 -11.71 15.22 11.06
CA THR A 168 -11.80 15.68 12.45
C THR A 168 -12.40 14.65 13.40
N GLY A 169 -12.93 13.54 12.87
CA GLY A 169 -13.47 12.43 13.64
C GLY A 169 -12.44 11.85 14.61
N SER A 170 -12.89 11.41 15.78
CA SER A 170 -12.03 10.84 16.84
C SER A 170 -12.03 9.32 16.86
N SER A 171 -12.85 8.69 16.03
CA SER A 171 -12.94 7.26 15.79
C SER A 171 -13.01 6.95 14.30
N LEU A 172 -12.79 5.70 13.92
CA LEU A 172 -12.89 5.26 12.52
C LEU A 172 -14.32 5.42 11.96
N ASP A 173 -15.34 5.15 12.79
CA ASP A 173 -16.75 5.32 12.38
C ASP A 173 -17.08 6.80 12.13
N GLU A 174 -16.69 7.68 13.05
CA GLU A 174 -16.88 9.14 12.88
C GLU A 174 -16.12 9.68 11.67
N ALA A 175 -14.93 9.16 11.38
CA ALA A 175 -14.12 9.58 10.25
C ALA A 175 -14.68 9.08 8.90
N ARG A 176 -15.17 7.84 8.84
CA ARG A 176 -15.81 7.30 7.63
C ARG A 176 -17.01 8.15 7.22
N ASP A 177 -17.80 8.59 8.20
CA ASP A 177 -19.00 9.41 7.96
C ASP A 177 -18.65 10.82 7.42
N GLN A 178 -17.36 11.18 7.38
CA GLN A 178 -16.85 12.44 6.81
C GLN A 178 -16.34 12.31 5.36
N LEU A 179 -16.23 11.08 4.83
CA LEU A 179 -15.71 10.86 3.47
C LEU A 179 -16.76 11.18 2.42
N SER A 180 -16.38 11.94 1.39
CA SER A 180 -17.25 12.28 0.27
C SER A 180 -16.46 12.61 -0.99
N MET A 181 -16.99 12.23 -2.16
CA MET A 181 -16.43 12.71 -3.43
C MET A 181 -16.96 14.09 -3.84
N GLU A 182 -18.01 14.60 -3.19
CA GLU A 182 -18.78 15.78 -3.60
C GLU A 182 -18.53 17.04 -2.77
N VAL A 183 -18.20 16.86 -1.49
CA VAL A 183 -17.91 17.92 -0.52
C VAL A 183 -16.55 17.64 0.13
N GLY A 184 -16.04 18.60 0.89
CA GLY A 184 -14.76 18.43 1.59
C GLY A 184 -13.56 19.02 0.88
N ALA A 185 -12.38 18.64 1.37
CA ALA A 185 -11.09 19.11 0.91
C ALA A 185 -10.66 18.44 -0.39
N PHE A 186 -10.91 17.13 -0.54
CA PHE A 186 -10.70 16.41 -1.79
C PHE A 186 -12.05 16.14 -2.47
N ARG A 187 -12.09 16.27 -3.79
CA ARG A 187 -13.29 15.99 -4.59
C ARG A 187 -12.92 15.41 -5.93
N ALA A 188 -13.75 14.53 -6.45
CA ALA A 188 -13.61 13.96 -7.79
C ALA A 188 -14.89 14.20 -8.60
N ALA A 189 -14.76 14.85 -9.76
CA ALA A 189 -15.89 15.05 -10.65
C ALA A 189 -16.29 13.74 -11.31
N GLU A 190 -17.59 13.47 -11.39
CA GLU A 190 -18.14 12.26 -12.01
C GLU A 190 -17.58 10.95 -11.41
N ALA A 191 -17.29 10.95 -10.10
CA ALA A 191 -16.90 9.74 -9.39
C ALA A 191 -17.96 8.65 -9.60
N SER A 192 -17.51 7.43 -9.90
CA SER A 192 -18.40 6.30 -10.15
C SER A 192 -19.07 5.81 -8.87
N SER A 193 -20.19 5.12 -8.96
CA SER A 193 -20.84 4.51 -7.78
C SER A 193 -19.96 3.44 -7.08
N ALA A 194 -18.85 3.03 -7.71
CA ALA A 194 -17.86 2.17 -7.08
C ALA A 194 -17.16 2.88 -5.90
N THR A 195 -16.96 4.20 -5.94
CA THR A 195 -16.37 4.93 -4.79
C THR A 195 -17.31 4.92 -3.59
N GLU A 196 -18.61 5.10 -3.82
CA GLU A 196 -19.63 5.02 -2.77
C GLU A 196 -19.72 3.61 -2.18
N LEU A 197 -19.60 2.57 -3.02
CA LEU A 197 -19.54 1.19 -2.57
C LEU A 197 -18.33 0.95 -1.65
N ILE A 198 -17.14 1.46 -2.02
CA ILE A 198 -15.94 1.29 -1.19
C ILE A 198 -16.13 2.02 0.15
N ILE A 199 -16.54 3.30 0.13
CA ILE A 199 -16.75 4.09 1.35
C ILE A 199 -17.78 3.43 2.28
N SER A 200 -18.91 2.97 1.74
CA SER A 200 -19.96 2.31 2.54
C SER A 200 -19.57 0.94 3.08
N SER A 201 -18.62 0.26 2.44
CA SER A 201 -18.07 -1.02 2.91
C SER A 201 -17.07 -0.87 4.05
N LEU A 202 -16.53 0.34 4.29
CA LEU A 202 -15.54 0.56 5.35
C LEU A 202 -16.13 0.29 6.72
N GLY A 203 -15.44 -0.55 7.50
CA GLY A 203 -15.87 -0.99 8.81
C GLY A 203 -17.09 -1.93 8.83
N GLU A 204 -17.61 -2.36 7.68
CA GLU A 204 -18.68 -3.37 7.61
C GLU A 204 -18.21 -4.69 8.24
N ASP A 205 -18.99 -5.25 9.16
CA ASP A 205 -18.60 -6.40 9.99
C ASP A 205 -17.36 -6.18 10.89
N GLY A 206 -16.97 -4.92 11.11
CA GLY A 206 -15.86 -4.50 11.95
C GLY A 206 -14.64 -4.04 11.17
N TRP A 207 -13.78 -3.27 11.83
CA TRP A 207 -12.57 -2.71 11.24
C TRP A 207 -11.46 -3.78 11.11
N GLU A 208 -10.99 -4.00 9.88
CA GLU A 208 -9.93 -4.95 9.55
C GLU A 208 -8.58 -4.26 9.41
N SER A 209 -7.49 -5.05 9.50
CA SER A 209 -6.14 -4.57 9.23
C SER A 209 -5.42 -5.43 8.20
N MET A 210 -4.70 -4.76 7.29
CA MET A 210 -3.94 -5.43 6.23
C MET A 210 -2.52 -5.78 6.71
N ASN A 211 -2.29 -7.07 6.97
CA ASN A 211 -0.94 -7.57 7.22
C ASN A 211 -0.11 -7.58 5.93
N GLY A 212 0.95 -6.77 5.89
CA GLY A 212 1.87 -6.72 4.76
C GLY A 212 1.73 -5.48 3.89
N LEU A 213 0.86 -4.53 4.26
CA LEU A 213 0.84 -3.20 3.67
C LEU A 213 2.14 -2.46 4.01
N VAL A 214 2.75 -1.87 2.99
CA VAL A 214 4.01 -1.13 3.10
C VAL A 214 3.86 0.17 2.32
N GLY A 215 4.32 1.26 2.93
CA GLY A 215 4.46 2.54 2.30
C GLY A 215 5.80 2.68 1.58
N LEU A 216 5.75 3.29 0.40
CA LEU A 216 6.85 3.56 -0.49
C LEU A 216 7.03 5.07 -0.57
N GLN A 217 8.15 5.59 -0.08
CA GLN A 217 8.42 7.02 -0.06
C GLN A 217 9.51 7.40 -1.05
N SER A 218 9.30 8.47 -1.81
CA SER A 218 10.30 8.99 -2.75
C SER A 218 10.37 10.51 -2.70
N ALA A 219 11.60 11.03 -2.81
CA ALA A 219 11.82 12.48 -2.93
C ALA A 219 11.55 13.01 -4.34
N THR A 220 11.42 12.13 -5.33
CA THR A 220 11.32 12.51 -6.76
C THR A 220 10.04 12.03 -7.43
N ALA A 221 9.17 11.32 -6.71
CA ALA A 221 7.95 10.74 -7.25
C ALA A 221 6.90 10.57 -6.16
N GLN A 222 5.66 10.33 -6.58
CA GLN A 222 4.55 10.01 -5.70
C GLN A 222 4.91 8.91 -4.71
N ASP A 223 4.64 9.18 -3.44
CA ASP A 223 4.54 8.16 -2.41
C ASP A 223 3.40 7.19 -2.74
N GLN A 224 3.61 5.92 -2.44
CA GLN A 224 2.69 4.85 -2.82
C GLN A 224 2.49 3.86 -1.68
N LEU A 225 1.45 3.04 -1.79
CA LEU A 225 1.22 1.87 -0.96
C LEU A 225 1.27 0.62 -1.84
N MET A 226 1.88 -0.44 -1.30
CA MET A 226 1.86 -1.77 -1.91
C MET A 226 1.66 -2.83 -0.84
N VAL A 227 1.15 -3.99 -1.23
CA VAL A 227 1.16 -5.17 -0.38
C VAL A 227 2.37 -6.02 -0.72
N VAL A 228 3.19 -6.33 0.27
CA VAL A 228 4.27 -7.30 0.12
C VAL A 228 3.69 -8.70 0.31
N PRO A 229 3.73 -9.57 -0.72
CA PRO A 229 3.28 -10.94 -0.56
C PRO A 229 4.08 -11.61 0.56
N LEU A 230 3.39 -12.00 1.63
CA LEU A 230 4.03 -12.77 2.69
C LEU A 230 4.59 -14.05 2.06
N PRO A 231 5.87 -14.39 2.29
CA PRO A 231 6.37 -15.69 1.88
C PRO A 231 5.49 -16.72 2.57
N ALA A 232 4.72 -17.48 1.79
CA ALA A 232 3.94 -18.59 2.31
C ALA A 232 4.90 -19.42 3.17
N PRO A 233 4.57 -19.72 4.45
CA PRO A 233 5.45 -20.49 5.32
C PRO A 233 5.75 -21.79 4.60
N ILE A 234 6.98 -21.87 4.09
CA ILE A 234 7.33 -22.91 3.15
C ILE A 234 7.28 -24.21 3.94
N LEU A 235 6.34 -25.08 3.58
CA LEU A 235 6.20 -26.47 4.00
C LEU A 235 7.43 -27.34 3.60
N LEU A 236 8.62 -26.74 3.42
CA LEU A 236 9.89 -27.39 3.10
C LEU A 236 10.57 -28.01 4.32
N ALA A 237 10.08 -27.79 5.54
CA ALA A 237 10.53 -28.56 6.71
C ALA A 237 9.96 -29.99 6.76
N GLY A 238 8.86 -30.27 6.04
CA GLY A 238 8.17 -31.56 6.09
C GLY A 238 8.74 -32.65 5.16
N ILE A 239 9.35 -32.28 4.04
CA ILE A 239 9.81 -33.26 3.03
C ILE A 239 11.23 -33.77 3.34
N GLY A 240 12.08 -32.95 3.97
CA GLY A 240 13.42 -33.36 4.40
C GLY A 240 13.42 -34.46 5.48
N LEU A 241 12.40 -34.50 6.34
CA LEU A 241 12.28 -35.50 7.41
C LEU A 241 11.66 -36.83 6.96
N ILE A 242 10.87 -36.85 5.88
CA ILE A 242 10.35 -38.11 5.30
C ILE A 242 11.47 -38.89 4.60
N GLY A 243 12.41 -38.22 3.94
CA GLY A 243 13.58 -38.86 3.33
C GLY A 243 14.50 -39.54 4.35
N VAL A 244 14.72 -38.92 5.52
CA VAL A 244 15.56 -39.49 6.59
C VAL A 244 14.87 -40.66 7.29
N ALA A 245 13.54 -40.62 7.46
CA ALA A 245 12.79 -41.74 8.02
C ALA A 245 12.75 -42.97 7.10
N ALA A 246 12.66 -42.77 5.78
CA ALA A 246 12.65 -43.86 4.79
C ALA A 246 14.03 -44.55 4.66
N VAL A 247 15.13 -43.79 4.70
CA VAL A 247 16.49 -44.38 4.65
C VAL A 247 16.81 -45.18 5.91
N ARG A 248 16.38 -44.72 7.10
CA ARG A 248 16.63 -45.42 8.36
C ARG A 248 15.89 -46.76 8.46
N ARG A 249 14.76 -46.93 7.73
CA ARG A 249 13.99 -48.18 7.71
C ARG A 249 14.61 -49.25 6.80
N LYS A 250 15.48 -48.86 5.86
CA LYS A 250 16.15 -49.78 4.92
C LYS A 250 17.50 -50.31 5.45
N MET A 251 17.94 -49.83 6.61
CA MET A 251 19.20 -50.22 7.27
C MET A 251 18.98 -51.10 8.52
N ARG A 252 17.78 -51.68 8.69
CA ARG A 252 17.50 -52.73 9.67
C ARG A 252 17.23 -54.04 8.95
#